data_AF-A0A5Q4GHA3-F1
#
_entry.id   AF-A0A5Q4GHA3-F1
#
_cell.length_a   1.000
_cell.length_b   1.000
_cell.length_c   1.000
_cell.angle_alpha   90.00
_cell.angle_beta   90.00
_cell.angle_gamma   90.00
#
_symmetry.space_group_name_H-M   'P 1'
#
loop_
_entity.id
_entity.type
_entity.pdbx_description
1 polymer ?
#
loop_
_entity_poly.entity_id
_entity_poly.type
_entity_poly.pdbx_seq_one_letter_code
_entity_poly.pdbx_strand_id
1 'polypeptide(L)'
;MHRSLSTLVSWSLTALLVLTLLVACRPPSDRVSGEGAAAGSAVAVELLTRPARVGPASIEVTIRDGDAAVTGASVRVTGDMTHAGMVPVVADATEVEDGVYRSDGFAFDMAGDWVITVDVTLPDG
;
A
#
# COMPACT_ATOMS: atom_id res chain seq x y z
N MET A 1 -53.85 8.45 24.93
CA MET A 1 -52.86 7.35 24.72
C MET A 1 -51.92 7.66 23.53
N HIS A 2 -51.28 8.84 23.47
CA HIS A 2 -50.46 9.26 22.30
C HIS A 2 -48.95 9.44 22.57
N ARG A 3 -48.50 9.35 23.83
CA ARG A 3 -47.07 9.55 24.18
C ARG A 3 -46.18 8.33 23.88
N SER A 4 -46.76 7.15 23.64
CA SER A 4 -46.01 5.89 23.47
C SER A 4 -45.46 5.67 22.06
N LEU A 5 -46.08 6.24 21.02
CA LEU A 5 -45.61 6.06 19.63
C LEU A 5 -44.45 6.99 19.28
N SER A 6 -44.47 8.22 19.80
CA SER A 6 -43.44 9.23 19.53
C SER A 6 -42.07 8.87 20.12
N THR A 7 -42.04 8.26 21.31
CA THR A 7 -40.81 7.78 21.94
C THR A 7 -40.20 6.59 21.19
N LEU A 8 -41.01 5.64 20.71
CA LEU A 8 -40.55 4.49 19.93
C LEU A 8 -39.95 4.90 18.57
N VAL A 9 -40.55 5.88 17.90
CA VAL A 9 -40.02 6.43 16.63
C VAL A 9 -38.73 7.20 16.86
N SER A 10 -38.64 8.00 17.93
CA SER A 10 -37.42 8.73 18.28
C SER A 10 -36.25 7.79 18.57
N TRP A 11 -36.49 6.70 19.33
CA TRP A 11 -35.44 5.72 19.64
C TRP A 11 -34.98 4.95 18.41
N SER A 12 -35.90 4.63 17.50
CA SER A 12 -35.58 3.99 16.22
C SER A 12 -34.73 4.90 15.33
N LEU A 13 -35.02 6.20 15.29
CA LEU A 13 -34.24 7.18 14.53
C LEU A 13 -32.83 7.36 15.10
N THR A 14 -32.70 7.41 16.44
CA THR A 14 -31.39 7.53 17.10
C THR A 14 -30.56 6.27 16.89
N ALA A 15 -31.15 5.08 17.00
CA ALA A 15 -30.47 3.82 16.74
C ALA A 15 -29.99 3.73 15.27
N LEU A 16 -30.83 4.15 14.32
CA LEU A 16 -30.48 4.17 12.90
C LEU A 16 -29.34 5.16 12.59
N LEU A 17 -29.35 6.36 13.21
CA LEU A 17 -28.29 7.35 13.07
C LEU A 17 -26.96 6.87 13.66
N VAL A 18 -26.98 6.18 14.80
CA VAL A 18 -25.77 5.61 15.40
C VAL A 18 -25.21 4.49 14.52
N LEU A 19 -26.09 3.66 13.93
CA LEU A 19 -25.67 2.58 13.04
C LEU A 19 -25.03 3.11 11.74
N THR A 20 -25.53 4.21 11.17
CA THR A 20 -24.92 4.82 9.97
C THR A 20 -23.58 5.46 10.26
N LEU A 21 -23.38 6.06 11.45
CA LEU A 21 -22.11 6.62 11.87
C LEU A 21 -21.02 5.55 12.05
N LEU A 22 -21.38 4.33 12.48
CA LEU A 22 -20.42 3.23 12.64
C LEU A 22 -19.93 2.64 11.31
N VAL A 23 -20.71 2.73 10.24
CA VAL A 23 -20.34 2.24 8.90
C VAL A 23 -19.37 3.19 8.19
N ALA A 24 -19.33 4.47 8.58
CA ALA A 24 -18.49 5.48 7.94
C ALA A 24 -16.98 5.36 8.27
N CYS A 25 -16.61 4.59 9.30
CA CYS A 25 -15.21 4.44 9.73
C CYS A 25 -14.46 3.28 9.07
N ARG A 26 -14.95 2.71 7.95
CA ARG A 26 -14.19 1.67 7.24
C ARG A 26 -13.00 2.32 6.53
N PRO A 27 -11.74 2.02 6.91
CA PRO A 27 -10.58 2.46 6.14
C PRO A 27 -10.69 1.88 4.72
N PRO A 28 -10.48 2.67 3.65
CA PRO A 28 -10.38 2.10 2.32
C PRO A 28 -9.22 1.10 2.31
N SER A 29 -9.47 -0.12 1.82
CA SER A 29 -8.58 -1.27 1.98
C SER A 29 -7.22 -1.12 1.28
N ASP A 30 -7.04 -0.13 0.41
CA ASP A 30 -5.88 -0.03 -0.49
C ASP A 30 -5.38 1.40 -0.56
N ARG A 31 -4.79 1.93 0.52
CA ARG A 31 -4.05 3.20 0.45
C ARG A 31 -2.62 2.92 0.00
N VAL A 32 -2.42 2.76 -1.30
CA VAL A 32 -1.12 3.05 -1.92
C VAL A 32 -1.04 4.56 -2.01
N SER A 33 -0.33 5.19 -1.07
CA SER A 33 -0.04 6.63 -1.15
C SER A 33 1.12 6.82 -2.12
N GLY A 34 0.81 6.97 -3.41
CA GLY A 34 1.76 7.45 -4.41
C GLY A 34 1.61 8.96 -4.58
N GLU A 35 2.56 9.74 -4.05
CA GLU A 35 2.68 11.16 -4.43
C GLU A 35 3.48 11.25 -5.73
N GLY A 36 2.74 11.21 -6.84
CA GLY A 36 3.30 11.24 -8.19
C GLY A 36 2.22 11.14 -9.27
N ALA A 37 1.13 11.89 -9.15
CA ALA A 37 0.10 11.98 -10.19
C ALA A 37 0.33 13.23 -11.05
N ALA A 38 1.41 13.24 -11.82
CA ALA A 38 1.39 13.94 -13.11
C ALA A 38 0.84 12.95 -14.15
N ALA A 39 0.35 13.42 -15.30
CA ALA A 39 -0.25 12.57 -16.34
C ALA A 39 0.76 11.66 -17.09
N GLY A 40 1.76 11.11 -16.41
CA GLY A 40 2.81 10.26 -16.96
C GLY A 40 3.35 9.34 -15.86
N SER A 41 3.52 8.06 -16.19
CA SER A 41 4.02 6.98 -15.34
C SER A 41 3.16 6.51 -14.15
N ALA A 42 2.79 5.22 -14.18
CA ALA A 42 2.16 4.48 -13.10
C ALA A 42 3.13 3.44 -12.52
N VAL A 43 3.25 3.40 -11.19
CA VAL A 43 4.07 2.43 -10.46
C VAL A 43 3.16 1.58 -9.58
N ALA A 44 3.27 0.26 -9.72
CA ALA A 44 2.59 -0.71 -8.87
C ALA A 44 3.63 -1.55 -8.13
N VAL A 45 3.40 -1.79 -6.84
CA VAL A 45 4.31 -2.56 -5.98
C VAL A 45 3.56 -3.76 -5.44
N GLU A 46 4.12 -4.95 -5.62
CA GLU A 46 3.56 -6.21 -5.16
C GLU A 46 4.59 -6.99 -4.33
N LEU A 47 4.15 -7.51 -3.18
CA LEU A 47 4.91 -8.49 -2.43
C LEU A 47 4.54 -9.90 -2.91
N LEU A 48 5.51 -10.65 -3.44
CA LEU A 48 5.26 -11.99 -3.97
C LEU A 48 5.09 -13.02 -2.85
N THR A 49 5.82 -12.87 -1.74
CA THR A 49 5.70 -13.75 -0.58
C THR A 49 4.51 -13.32 0.30
N ARG A 50 3.34 -13.93 0.06
CA ARG A 50 2.12 -13.66 0.83
C ARG A 50 1.67 -14.84 1.70
N PRO A 51 1.32 -14.61 2.98
CA PRO A 51 1.43 -13.34 3.71
C PRO A 51 2.90 -13.03 4.04
N ALA A 52 3.23 -11.77 4.30
CA ALA A 52 4.58 -11.39 4.73
C ALA A 52 5.02 -12.23 5.95
N ARG A 53 6.32 -12.55 6.00
CA ARG A 53 6.98 -13.31 7.07
C ARG A 53 8.32 -12.67 7.37
N VAL A 54 8.80 -12.87 8.59
CA VAL A 54 10.20 -12.57 8.95
C VAL A 54 11.12 -13.47 8.12
N GLY A 55 12.17 -12.88 7.57
CA GLY A 55 13.14 -13.54 6.69
C GLY A 55 13.15 -12.95 5.26
N PRO A 56 13.84 -13.64 4.34
CA PRO A 56 13.94 -13.19 2.95
C PRO A 56 12.59 -13.28 2.24
N ALA A 57 12.31 -12.28 1.42
CA ALA A 57 11.14 -12.19 0.56
C ALA A 57 11.51 -11.63 -0.82
N SER A 58 10.59 -11.78 -1.78
CA SER A 58 10.71 -11.16 -3.09
C SER A 58 9.70 -10.03 -3.23
N ILE A 59 10.19 -8.84 -3.59
CA ILE A 59 9.38 -7.66 -3.90
C ILE A 59 9.43 -7.44 -5.40
N GLU A 60 8.26 -7.30 -6.02
CA GLU A 60 8.10 -7.00 -7.43
C GLU A 60 7.53 -5.59 -7.61
N VAL A 61 8.12 -4.85 -8.53
CA VAL A 61 7.72 -3.49 -8.89
C VAL A 61 7.42 -3.49 -10.37
N THR A 62 6.20 -3.14 -10.75
CA THR A 62 5.80 -2.95 -12.14
C THR A 62 5.75 -1.46 -12.46
N ILE A 63 6.41 -1.05 -13.54
CA ILE A 63 6.50 0.33 -13.99
C ILE A 63 5.93 0.43 -15.40
N ARG A 64 4.95 1.32 -15.58
CA ARG A 64 4.32 1.62 -16.87
C ARG A 64 4.27 3.11 -17.12
N ASP A 65 4.31 3.54 -18.37
CA ASP A 65 3.97 4.89 -18.81
C ASP A 65 2.81 4.82 -19.81
N GLY A 66 1.62 5.23 -19.37
CA GLY A 66 0.38 4.85 -20.05
C GLY A 66 0.23 3.32 -20.13
N ASP A 67 0.09 2.79 -21.34
CA ASP A 67 0.00 1.35 -21.61
C ASP A 67 1.38 0.69 -21.88
N ALA A 68 2.45 1.49 -21.99
CA ALA A 68 3.79 0.99 -22.29
C ALA A 68 4.51 0.53 -21.02
N ALA A 69 5.18 -0.62 -21.08
CA ALA A 69 6.11 -1.04 -20.04
C ALA A 69 7.39 -0.18 -20.10
N VAL A 70 7.90 0.24 -18.94
CA VAL A 70 9.14 1.04 -18.87
C VAL A 70 10.32 0.15 -18.56
N THR A 71 11.17 -0.07 -19.56
CA THR A 71 12.41 -0.85 -19.43
C THR A 71 13.61 0.00 -19.08
N GLY A 72 14.62 -0.57 -18.43
CA GLY A 72 15.90 0.10 -18.14
C GLY A 72 15.83 1.18 -17.05
N ALA A 73 14.79 1.21 -16.23
CA ALA A 73 14.70 2.08 -15.06
C ALA A 73 15.64 1.59 -13.94
N SER A 74 16.11 2.52 -13.12
CA SER A 74 16.77 2.18 -11.85
C SER A 74 15.71 2.12 -10.75
N VAL A 75 15.61 0.99 -10.06
CA VAL A 75 14.60 0.77 -9.02
C VAL A 75 15.27 0.42 -7.71
N ARG A 76 15.03 1.23 -6.68
CA ARG A 76 15.47 0.99 -5.30
C ARG A 76 14.27 0.78 -4.40
N VAL A 77 14.35 -0.27 -3.59
CA VAL A 77 13.34 -0.60 -2.59
C VAL A 77 13.94 -0.37 -1.21
N THR A 78 13.25 0.43 -0.40
CA THR A 78 13.58 0.70 1.00
C THR A 78 12.44 0.22 1.88
N GLY A 79 12.75 -0.52 2.93
CA GLY A 79 11.79 -0.93 3.95
C GLY A 79 12.14 -0.36 5.30
N ASP A 80 11.21 0.40 5.86
CA ASP A 80 11.30 1.02 7.18
C ASP A 80 10.36 0.31 8.15
N MET A 81 10.92 -0.31 9.18
CA MET A 81 10.13 -0.91 10.25
C MET A 81 9.72 0.19 11.23
N THR A 82 8.43 0.23 11.60
CA THR A 82 7.84 1.32 12.41
C THR A 82 8.31 1.39 13.87
N HIS A 83 9.32 0.60 14.25
CA HIS A 83 9.94 0.59 15.57
C HIS A 83 11.15 1.54 15.61
N ALA A 84 11.17 2.44 16.59
CA ALA A 84 12.20 3.46 16.72
C ALA A 84 13.61 2.83 16.87
N GLY A 85 14.59 3.38 16.13
CA GLY A 85 15.99 2.98 16.21
C GLY A 85 16.40 1.84 15.27
N MET A 86 15.49 1.30 14.47
CA MET A 86 15.81 0.32 13.44
C MET A 86 16.45 0.98 12.21
N VAL A 87 17.38 0.26 11.58
CA VAL A 87 18.01 0.67 10.32
C VAL A 87 17.13 0.20 9.16
N PRO A 88 16.87 1.03 8.14
CA PRO A 88 16.10 0.61 6.98
C PRO A 88 16.79 -0.51 6.21
N VAL A 89 16.00 -1.43 5.65
CA VAL A 89 16.50 -2.45 4.73
C VAL A 89 16.42 -1.88 3.32
N VAL A 90 17.55 -1.81 2.63
CA VAL A 90 17.65 -1.23 1.28
C VAL A 90 18.15 -2.29 0.31
N ALA A 91 17.47 -2.44 -0.82
CA ALA A 91 17.90 -3.32 -1.90
C ALA A 91 17.54 -2.71 -3.26
N ASP A 92 18.39 -2.92 -4.26
CA ASP A 92 18.06 -2.59 -5.64
C ASP A 92 17.21 -3.74 -6.24
N ALA A 93 16.32 -3.41 -7.18
CA ALA A 93 15.54 -4.37 -7.94
C ALA A 93 16.06 -4.45 -9.38
N THR A 94 16.17 -5.65 -9.92
CA THR A 94 16.66 -5.88 -11.29
C THR A 94 15.48 -6.15 -12.21
N GLU A 95 15.53 -5.63 -13.43
CA GLU A 95 14.52 -5.94 -14.45
C GLU A 95 14.55 -7.44 -14.79
N VAL A 96 13.40 -8.11 -14.68
CA VAL A 96 13.24 -9.55 -14.95
C VAL A 96 12.36 -9.82 -16.17
N GLU A 97 11.45 -8.89 -16.48
CA GLU A 97 10.61 -8.83 -17.68
C GLU A 97 10.38 -7.35 -18.01
N ASP A 98 9.91 -7.03 -19.22
CA ASP A 98 9.70 -5.64 -19.64
C ASP A 98 8.83 -4.88 -18.63
N GLY A 99 9.42 -3.88 -17.97
CA GLY A 99 8.74 -3.07 -16.97
C GLY A 99 8.47 -3.75 -15.62
N VAL A 100 9.01 -4.95 -15.40
CA VAL A 100 8.89 -5.70 -14.14
C VAL A 100 10.27 -5.83 -13.51
N TYR A 101 10.41 -5.30 -12.30
CA TYR A 101 11.65 -5.26 -11.54
C TYR A 101 11.48 -6.06 -10.25
N ARG A 102 12.43 -6.95 -9.96
CA ARG A 102 12.38 -7.80 -8.77
C ARG A 102 13.61 -7.62 -7.89
N SER A 103 13.35 -7.47 -6.60
CA SER A 103 14.36 -7.59 -5.55
C SER A 103 14.15 -8.90 -4.82
N ASP A 104 15.06 -9.85 -5.06
CA ASP A 104 15.06 -11.15 -4.41
C ASP A 104 15.91 -11.11 -3.12
N GLY A 105 15.37 -11.65 -2.03
CA GLY A 105 16.09 -11.72 -0.75
C GLY A 105 15.96 -10.46 0.11
N PHE A 106 14.99 -9.59 -0.17
CA PHE A 106 14.64 -8.47 0.71
C PHE A 106 14.30 -9.01 2.10
N ALA A 107 15.10 -8.66 3.11
CA ALA A 107 15.06 -9.31 4.41
C ALA A 107 14.19 -8.52 5.40
N PHE A 108 13.00 -9.02 5.69
CA PHE A 108 12.22 -8.54 6.85
C PHE A 108 12.85 -9.12 8.12
N ASP A 109 13.74 -8.37 8.77
CA ASP A 109 14.54 -8.88 9.90
C ASP A 109 13.76 -9.00 11.22
N MET A 110 12.59 -8.38 11.30
CA MET A 110 11.76 -8.34 12.49
C MET A 110 10.26 -8.37 12.15
N ALA A 111 9.47 -8.98 13.03
CA ALA A 111 8.03 -8.98 12.93
C ALA A 111 7.45 -7.61 13.29
N GLY A 112 6.48 -7.13 12.52
CA GLY A 112 5.83 -5.85 12.75
C GLY A 112 5.32 -5.23 11.46
N ASP A 113 4.93 -3.96 11.56
CA ASP A 113 4.53 -3.16 10.40
C ASP A 113 5.77 -2.56 9.74
N TRP A 114 5.80 -2.69 8.42
CA TRP A 114 6.85 -2.18 7.55
C TRP A 114 6.23 -1.23 6.53
N VAL A 115 6.90 -0.11 6.31
CA VAL A 115 6.60 0.82 5.21
C VAL A 115 7.58 0.50 4.09
N ILE A 116 7.07 0.25 2.88
CA ILE A 116 7.90 0.03 1.69
C ILE A 116 7.85 1.29 0.83
N THR A 117 9.02 1.86 0.59
CA THR A 117 9.24 2.97 -0.33
C THR A 117 9.99 2.47 -1.55
N VAL A 118 9.49 2.83 -2.74
CA VAL A 118 10.11 2.49 -4.01
C VAL A 118 10.50 3.78 -4.72
N ASP A 119 11.81 3.95 -4.89
CA ASP A 119 12.39 5.04 -5.66
C ASP A 119 12.69 4.55 -7.08
N VAL A 120 12.10 5.21 -8.06
CA VAL A 120 12.26 4.90 -9.49
C VAL A 120 12.93 6.08 -10.19
N THR A 121 14.01 5.81 -10.93
CA THR A 121 14.57 6.75 -11.89
C THR A 121 14.37 6.17 -13.29
N LEU A 122 13.61 6.89 -14.13
CA LEU A 122 13.33 6.48 -15.49
C LEU A 122 14.56 6.69 -16.39
N PRO A 123 14.67 6.01 -17.55
CA PRO A 123 15.82 6.17 -18.44
C PRO A 123 16.04 7.59 -18.97
N ASP A 124 14.98 8.41 -19.02
CA ASP A 124 14.99 9.79 -19.47
C ASP A 124 15.35 10.81 -18.38
N GLY A 125 15.50 10.36 -17.13
CA GLY A 125 15.98 11.16 -15.99
C GLY A 125 14.89 11.57 -15.02
#